data_AF-A0A7V9UGI3-F1
#
_entry.id   AF-A0A7V9UGI3-F1
#
_cell.length_a   1.000
_cell.length_b   1.000
_cell.length_c   1.000
_cell.angle_alpha   90.00
_cell.angle_beta   90.00
_cell.angle_gamma   90.00
#
_symmetry.space_group_name_H-M   'P 1'
#
loop_
_entity.id
_entity.type
_entity.pdbx_description
1 polymer ?
#
loop_
_entity_poly.entity_id
_entity_poly.type
_entity_poly.pdbx_seq_one_letter_code
_entity_poly.pdbx_strand_id
1 'polypeptide(L)'
;MAKIVITEEQKSALKNYLKDNSSSELLNAYLFFIENKFSIHPVLYPKEKMIYQSLDDAMRILGKDEKIWHETEIKIGFSNLSVNDQTKKIYICPFTGKVFADNTHPNPQDAIYDWVSKCPENTERVGGLRVKRFFISEDSEVIKSYASKAKHKEPITKKVFSSLLSGKLFGSKEAVIRDFKENYFRQLSLLEVQNQNKFQIEEHFLAFIQKQLNEEKVGSFVESLAEHEEFSPYIEKWLE
;
A
#
# COMPACT_ATOMS: atom_id res chain seq x y z
N MET A 1 -36.06 18.97 25.89
CA MET A 1 -34.74 18.37 25.63
C MET A 1 -34.96 17.06 24.90
N ALA A 2 -34.24 16.81 23.80
CA ALA A 2 -34.38 15.55 23.06
C ALA A 2 -33.63 14.45 23.82
N LYS A 3 -34.37 13.56 24.48
CA LYS A 3 -33.82 12.45 25.26
C LYS A 3 -32.98 11.54 24.36
N ILE A 4 -31.74 11.25 24.76
CA ILE A 4 -30.89 10.29 24.05
C ILE A 4 -31.46 8.88 24.29
N VAL A 5 -31.88 8.21 23.23
CA VAL A 5 -32.26 6.79 23.31
C VAL A 5 -30.99 5.96 23.18
N ILE A 6 -30.70 5.14 24.20
CA ILE A 6 -29.60 4.18 24.22
C ILE A 6 -30.17 2.81 23.87
N THR A 7 -29.70 2.18 22.81
CA THR A 7 -30.14 0.83 22.42
C THR A 7 -29.48 -0.23 23.30
N GLU A 8 -30.06 -1.43 23.40
CA GLU A 8 -29.44 -2.54 24.16
C GLU A 8 -28.04 -2.92 23.64
N GLU A 9 -27.80 -2.80 22.33
CA GLU A 9 -26.48 -3.01 21.74
C GLU A 9 -25.47 -1.96 22.27
N GLN A 10 -25.83 -0.67 22.20
CA GLN A 10 -24.99 0.43 22.70
C GLN A 10 -24.74 0.31 24.21
N LYS A 11 -25.78 -0.08 24.95
CA LYS A 11 -25.74 -0.34 26.39
C LYS A 11 -24.74 -1.44 26.72
N SER A 12 -24.82 -2.57 26.02
CA SER A 12 -23.91 -3.71 26.22
C SER A 12 -22.46 -3.36 25.88
N ALA A 13 -22.24 -2.64 24.77
CA ALA A 13 -20.91 -2.19 24.36
C ALA A 13 -20.29 -1.22 25.38
N LEU A 14 -21.05 -0.23 25.83
CA LEU A 14 -20.62 0.74 26.83
C LEU A 14 -20.32 0.07 28.17
N LYS A 15 -21.17 -0.87 28.60
CA LYS A 15 -20.95 -1.63 29.84
C LYS A 15 -19.65 -2.42 29.80
N ASN A 16 -19.37 -3.09 28.68
CA ASN A 16 -18.13 -3.85 28.53
C ASN A 16 -16.91 -2.91 28.54
N TYR A 17 -16.99 -1.80 27.82
CA TYR A 17 -15.95 -0.77 27.83
C TYR A 17 -15.66 -0.25 29.24
N LEU A 18 -16.69 0.10 30.02
CA LEU A 18 -16.54 0.61 31.38
C LEU A 18 -16.04 -0.43 32.38
N LYS A 19 -16.37 -1.71 32.18
CA LYS A 19 -15.80 -2.81 32.99
C LYS A 19 -14.29 -2.95 32.76
N ASP A 20 -13.88 -2.90 31.51
CA ASP A 20 -12.46 -3.02 31.13
C ASP A 20 -11.68 -1.73 31.47
N ASN A 21 -12.38 -0.59 31.55
CA ASN A 21 -11.82 0.73 31.85
C ASN A 21 -12.53 1.36 33.05
N SER A 22 -12.46 0.73 34.22
CA SER A 22 -13.17 1.16 35.44
C SER A 22 -12.77 2.57 35.95
N SER A 23 -11.65 3.10 35.49
CA SER A 23 -11.18 4.47 35.73
C SER A 23 -11.49 5.44 34.58
N SER A 24 -12.35 5.07 33.63
CA SER A 24 -12.71 5.94 32.52
C SER A 24 -13.40 7.20 33.03
N GLU A 25 -12.91 8.35 32.58
CA GLU A 25 -13.55 9.65 32.76
C GLU A 25 -14.85 9.73 31.94
N LEU A 26 -15.75 10.63 32.35
CA LEU A 26 -17.04 10.86 31.69
C LEU A 26 -16.88 11.16 30.20
N LEU A 27 -15.94 12.05 29.85
CA LEU A 27 -15.70 12.42 28.46
C LEU A 27 -15.21 11.22 27.63
N ASN A 28 -14.36 10.37 28.18
CA ASN A 28 -13.85 9.19 27.47
C ASN A 28 -14.96 8.17 27.21
N ALA A 29 -15.83 7.94 28.21
CA ALA A 29 -17.01 7.09 28.07
C ALA A 29 -18.00 7.65 27.04
N TYR A 30 -18.20 8.97 27.04
CA TYR A 30 -19.05 9.64 26.07
C TYR A 30 -18.49 9.57 24.65
N LEU A 31 -17.18 9.77 24.47
CA LEU A 31 -16.49 9.63 23.18
C LEU A 31 -16.64 8.22 22.61
N PHE A 32 -16.45 7.20 23.45
CA PHE A 32 -16.70 5.81 23.07
C PHE A 32 -18.16 5.57 22.66
N PHE A 33 -19.12 6.14 23.41
CA PHE A 33 -20.54 6.02 23.09
C PHE A 33 -20.88 6.66 21.74
N ILE A 34 -20.41 7.87 21.46
CA ILE A 34 -20.70 8.54 20.18
C ILE A 34 -20.00 7.86 19.00
N GLU A 35 -18.79 7.33 19.20
CA GLU A 35 -18.08 6.56 18.18
C GLU A 35 -18.93 5.36 17.72
N ASN A 36 -19.48 4.60 18.68
CA ASN A 36 -20.37 3.48 18.40
C ASN A 36 -21.73 3.92 17.83
N LYS A 37 -22.35 4.96 18.43
CA LYS A 37 -23.69 5.45 18.04
C LYS A 37 -23.74 5.94 16.60
N PHE A 38 -22.68 6.59 16.13
CA PHE A 38 -22.60 7.14 14.77
C PHE A 38 -21.73 6.27 13.85
N SER A 39 -21.27 5.09 14.30
CA SER A 39 -20.40 4.17 13.56
C SER A 39 -19.20 4.89 12.94
N ILE A 40 -18.52 5.69 13.76
CA ILE A 40 -17.37 6.48 13.35
C ILE A 40 -16.14 5.59 13.40
N HIS A 41 -15.34 5.61 12.34
CA HIS A 41 -14.10 4.85 12.25
C HIS A 41 -12.97 5.77 11.80
N PRO A 42 -12.47 6.64 12.71
CA PRO A 42 -11.47 7.63 12.36
C PRO A 42 -10.21 6.98 11.78
N VAL A 43 -9.64 7.61 10.76
CA VAL A 43 -8.39 7.16 10.14
C VAL A 43 -7.40 8.30 10.00
N LEU A 44 -6.17 8.05 10.43
CA LEU A 44 -5.03 8.94 10.22
C LEU A 44 -4.38 8.59 8.88
N TYR A 45 -4.16 9.62 8.06
CA TYR A 45 -3.27 9.57 6.92
C TYR A 45 -1.93 10.24 7.27
N PRO A 46 -0.86 9.47 7.55
CA PRO A 46 0.37 10.02 8.10
C PRO A 46 1.10 10.98 7.14
N LYS A 47 0.96 10.78 5.82
CA LYS A 47 1.66 11.58 4.82
C LYS A 47 1.19 13.04 4.81
N GLU A 48 -0.11 13.29 4.86
CA GLU A 48 -0.67 14.64 4.96
C GLU A 48 -0.88 15.09 6.41
N LYS A 49 -0.55 14.24 7.38
CA LYS A 49 -0.78 14.49 8.80
C LYS A 49 -2.24 14.87 9.10
N MET A 50 -3.18 14.24 8.40
CA MET A 50 -4.61 14.55 8.45
C MET A 50 -5.40 13.37 9.00
N ILE A 51 -6.38 13.64 9.84
CA ILE A 51 -7.33 12.66 10.41
C ILE A 51 -8.69 12.88 9.75
N TYR A 52 -9.25 11.80 9.21
CA TYR A 52 -10.58 11.78 8.60
C TYR A 52 -11.56 11.01 9.48
N GLN A 53 -12.85 11.33 9.36
CA GLN A 53 -13.93 10.64 10.08
C GLN A 53 -14.03 9.15 9.71
N SER A 54 -13.76 8.82 8.45
CA SER A 54 -13.84 7.47 7.91
C SER A 54 -12.86 7.26 6.75
N LEU A 55 -12.58 6.00 6.44
CA LEU A 55 -11.78 5.63 5.28
C LEU A 55 -12.44 6.10 3.97
N ASP A 56 -13.77 6.01 3.86
CA ASP A 56 -14.47 6.41 2.65
C ASP A 56 -14.48 7.93 2.47
N ASP A 57 -14.55 8.70 3.57
CA ASP A 57 -14.36 10.15 3.52
C ASP A 57 -12.95 10.53 3.04
N ALA A 58 -11.93 9.89 3.60
CA ALA A 58 -10.55 10.10 3.17
C ALA A 58 -10.38 9.84 1.67
N MET A 59 -10.94 8.73 1.17
CA MET A 59 -10.86 8.35 -0.24
C MET A 59 -11.64 9.30 -1.16
N ARG A 60 -12.79 9.81 -0.69
CA ARG A 60 -13.59 10.80 -1.44
C ARG A 60 -12.85 12.12 -1.58
N ILE A 61 -12.18 12.58 -0.52
CA ILE A 61 -11.43 13.84 -0.51
C ILE A 61 -10.14 13.68 -1.34
N LEU A 62 -9.30 12.70 -1.00
CA LEU A 62 -8.03 12.45 -1.69
C LEU A 62 -8.22 12.05 -3.16
N GLY A 63 -9.34 11.41 -3.49
CA GLY A 63 -9.68 11.00 -4.85
C GLY A 63 -10.07 12.17 -5.76
N LYS A 64 -10.64 13.26 -5.21
CA LYS A 64 -10.96 14.48 -5.98
C LYS A 64 -9.70 15.23 -6.41
N ASP A 65 -8.66 15.15 -5.61
CA ASP A 65 -7.39 15.85 -5.85
C ASP A 65 -6.40 15.06 -6.72
N GLU A 66 -6.81 13.91 -7.28
CA GLU A 66 -5.93 12.97 -8.01
C GLU A 66 -4.67 12.53 -7.22
N LYS A 67 -4.68 12.65 -5.89
CA LYS A 67 -3.50 12.40 -5.02
C LYS A 67 -3.17 10.92 -4.79
N ILE A 68 -3.98 10.01 -5.32
CA ILE A 68 -3.88 8.57 -5.05
C ILE A 68 -3.10 7.85 -6.16
N TRP A 69 -3.39 8.18 -7.42
CA TRP A 69 -2.87 7.45 -8.59
C TRP A 69 -2.82 8.34 -9.82
N HIS A 70 -1.99 7.96 -10.80
CA HIS A 70 -2.04 8.50 -12.17
C HIS A 70 -2.09 7.37 -13.20
N GLU A 71 -2.76 7.63 -14.33
CA GLU A 71 -2.78 6.72 -15.48
C GLU A 71 -1.50 6.91 -16.29
N THR A 72 -0.86 5.81 -16.69
CA THR A 72 0.34 5.81 -17.54
C THR A 72 0.35 4.60 -18.47
N GLU A 73 1.19 4.64 -19.49
CA GLU A 73 1.33 3.55 -20.46
C GLU A 73 2.71 2.90 -20.35
N ILE A 74 2.73 1.57 -20.29
CA ILE A 74 3.96 0.80 -20.37
C ILE A 74 4.01 0.01 -21.67
N LYS A 75 5.20 -0.05 -22.26
CA LYS A 75 5.51 -0.95 -23.38
C LYS A 75 6.10 -2.24 -22.82
N ILE A 76 5.37 -3.33 -22.95
CA ILE A 76 5.81 -4.66 -22.54
C ILE A 76 6.51 -5.29 -23.75
N GLY A 77 7.85 -5.34 -23.70
CA GLY A 77 8.67 -6.00 -24.71
C GLY A 77 8.79 -7.50 -24.46
N PHE A 78 8.77 -8.28 -25.54
CA PHE A 78 9.01 -9.73 -25.52
C PHE A 78 10.38 -10.04 -26.13
N SER A 79 11.48 -9.60 -25.50
CA SER A 79 12.84 -9.83 -26.02
C SER A 79 13.59 -10.87 -25.20
N ASN A 80 13.67 -12.10 -25.70
CA ASN A 80 14.63 -13.13 -25.25
C ASN A 80 15.73 -13.35 -26.29
N LEU A 81 16.13 -12.31 -27.04
CA LEU A 81 17.07 -12.47 -28.14
C LEU A 81 18.50 -12.29 -27.68
N SER A 82 19.32 -13.29 -27.98
CA SER A 82 20.77 -13.18 -27.93
C SER A 82 21.33 -12.35 -29.09
N VAL A 83 20.67 -12.30 -30.25
CA VAL A 83 21.14 -11.66 -31.51
C VAL A 83 19.95 -11.01 -32.24
N ASN A 84 20.14 -9.83 -32.84
CA ASN A 84 19.14 -9.13 -33.67
C ASN A 84 19.77 -8.54 -34.95
N ASP A 85 18.98 -7.88 -35.79
CA ASP A 85 19.44 -7.34 -37.09
C ASP A 85 20.52 -6.24 -36.98
N GLN A 86 20.64 -5.60 -35.81
CA GLN A 86 21.63 -4.56 -35.54
C GLN A 86 22.93 -5.12 -34.92
N THR A 87 22.97 -6.43 -34.61
CA THR A 87 24.15 -7.08 -34.05
C THR A 87 25.31 -7.08 -35.05
N LYS A 88 26.46 -6.56 -34.62
CA LYS A 88 27.70 -6.56 -35.44
C LYS A 88 28.73 -7.55 -34.92
N LYS A 89 28.63 -7.91 -33.65
CA LYS A 89 29.60 -8.75 -32.96
C LYS A 89 28.91 -9.66 -31.97
N ILE A 90 29.33 -10.91 -31.95
CA ILE A 90 28.82 -11.92 -31.03
C ILE A 90 29.93 -12.60 -30.26
N TYR A 91 29.59 -13.00 -29.04
CA TYR A 91 30.42 -13.75 -28.13
C TYR A 91 29.75 -15.12 -27.92
N ILE A 92 30.48 -16.19 -28.21
CA ILE A 92 29.96 -17.55 -28.25
C ILE A 92 30.65 -18.38 -27.17
N CYS A 93 29.84 -19.00 -26.31
CA CYS A 93 30.30 -19.99 -25.34
C CYS A 93 30.78 -21.23 -26.10
N PRO A 94 32.06 -21.64 -25.99
CA PRO A 94 32.61 -22.73 -26.79
C PRO A 94 32.10 -24.09 -26.32
N PHE A 95 31.55 -24.17 -25.10
CA PHE A 95 31.01 -25.40 -24.51
C PHE A 95 29.57 -25.64 -24.93
N THR A 96 28.70 -24.63 -24.80
CA THR A 96 27.25 -24.78 -25.00
C THR A 96 26.73 -24.17 -26.30
N GLY A 97 27.58 -23.48 -27.07
CA GLY A 97 27.17 -22.70 -28.25
C GLY A 97 26.28 -21.49 -27.93
N LYS A 98 26.11 -21.12 -26.64
CA LYS A 98 25.26 -19.98 -26.24
C LYS A 98 25.90 -18.67 -26.68
N VAL A 99 25.08 -17.77 -27.24
CA VAL A 99 25.53 -16.52 -27.85
C VAL A 99 25.10 -15.29 -27.04
N PHE A 100 25.95 -14.27 -27.04
CA PHE A 100 25.70 -12.96 -26.46
C PHE A 100 26.09 -11.91 -27.50
N ALA A 101 25.16 -11.07 -27.96
CA ALA A 101 25.47 -10.02 -28.93
C ALA A 101 25.87 -8.70 -28.25
N ASP A 102 26.63 -7.92 -28.99
CA ASP A 102 27.13 -6.59 -28.60
C ASP A 102 26.05 -5.57 -28.23
N ASN A 103 24.85 -5.72 -28.79
CA ASN A 103 23.77 -4.75 -28.64
C ASN A 103 22.52 -5.27 -27.91
N THR A 104 22.48 -6.57 -27.56
CA THR A 104 21.36 -7.17 -26.81
C THR A 104 21.64 -7.25 -25.31
N HIS A 105 22.89 -7.04 -24.90
CA HIS A 105 23.33 -7.06 -23.51
C HIS A 105 24.04 -5.73 -23.17
N PRO A 106 23.79 -5.12 -21.99
CA PRO A 106 24.48 -3.89 -21.59
C PRO A 106 26.00 -4.04 -21.55
N ASN A 107 26.50 -5.19 -21.10
CA ASN A 107 27.89 -5.60 -21.24
C ASN A 107 27.98 -7.08 -21.66
N PRO A 108 28.19 -7.37 -22.95
CA PRO A 108 28.17 -8.73 -23.48
C PRO A 108 29.36 -9.58 -23.02
N GLN A 109 30.53 -8.96 -22.77
CA GLN A 109 31.72 -9.67 -22.32
C GLN A 109 31.55 -10.18 -20.89
N ASP A 110 31.07 -9.33 -19.98
CA ASP A 110 30.78 -9.74 -18.60
C ASP A 110 29.72 -10.84 -18.57
N ALA A 111 28.67 -10.70 -19.38
CA ALA A 111 27.58 -11.68 -19.46
C ALA A 111 28.09 -13.07 -19.88
N ILE A 112 28.97 -13.16 -20.89
CA ILE A 112 29.56 -14.44 -21.28
C ILE A 112 30.60 -14.94 -20.28
N TYR A 113 31.39 -14.06 -19.66
CA TYR A 113 32.34 -14.43 -18.61
C TYR A 113 31.65 -15.09 -17.42
N ASP A 114 30.53 -14.52 -16.97
CA ASP A 114 29.70 -15.06 -15.91
C ASP A 114 29.07 -16.40 -16.30
N TRP A 115 28.61 -16.50 -17.55
CA TRP A 115 28.04 -17.73 -18.08
C TRP A 115 29.06 -18.87 -18.12
N VAL A 116 30.24 -18.65 -18.71
CA VAL A 116 31.29 -19.68 -18.87
C VAL A 116 31.81 -20.15 -17.50
N SER A 117 31.83 -19.25 -16.50
CA SER A 117 32.22 -19.59 -15.12
C SER A 117 31.23 -20.56 -14.46
N LYS A 118 29.93 -20.42 -14.75
CA LYS A 118 28.86 -21.25 -14.16
C LYS A 118 28.43 -22.41 -15.06
N CYS A 119 28.91 -22.44 -16.30
CA CYS A 119 28.54 -23.42 -17.32
C CYS A 119 28.74 -24.87 -16.83
N PRO A 120 27.69 -25.71 -16.82
CA PRO A 120 27.81 -27.10 -16.39
C PRO A 120 28.64 -27.95 -17.35
N GLU A 121 28.63 -27.63 -18.65
CA GLU A 121 29.39 -28.32 -19.70
C GLU A 121 30.87 -27.91 -19.75
N ASN A 122 31.27 -26.89 -18.98
CA ASN A 122 32.67 -26.50 -18.85
C ASN A 122 33.39 -27.38 -17.81
N THR A 123 34.07 -28.41 -18.30
CA THR A 123 34.91 -29.32 -17.51
C THR A 123 36.37 -28.90 -17.45
N GLU A 124 36.78 -27.92 -18.26
CA GLU A 124 38.17 -27.46 -18.33
C GLU A 124 38.56 -26.62 -17.12
N ARG A 125 39.69 -26.96 -16.48
CA ARG A 125 40.21 -26.24 -15.30
C ARG A 125 41.68 -25.87 -15.45
N VAL A 126 42.02 -24.66 -14.99
CA VAL A 126 43.39 -24.17 -14.84
C VAL A 126 43.54 -23.64 -13.41
N GLY A 127 44.49 -24.17 -12.65
CA GLY A 127 44.69 -23.78 -11.24
C GLY A 127 43.48 -24.09 -10.35
N GLY A 128 42.69 -25.12 -10.66
CA GLY A 128 41.48 -25.51 -9.92
C GLY A 128 40.21 -24.71 -10.28
N LEU A 129 40.34 -23.60 -11.02
CA LEU A 129 39.24 -22.77 -11.50
C LEU A 129 38.83 -23.15 -12.92
N ARG A 130 37.54 -22.99 -13.25
CA ARG A 130 37.03 -23.20 -14.62
C ARG A 130 37.65 -22.21 -15.60
N VAL A 131 38.04 -22.70 -16.77
CA VAL A 131 38.61 -21.86 -17.83
C VAL A 131 37.56 -20.89 -18.35
N LYS A 132 37.93 -19.61 -18.41
CA LYS A 132 37.05 -18.51 -18.84
C LYS A 132 37.44 -18.03 -20.24
N ARG A 133 37.16 -18.86 -21.25
CA ARG A 133 37.39 -18.53 -22.67
C ARG A 133 36.09 -18.53 -23.44
N PHE A 134 36.02 -17.67 -24.46
CA PHE A 134 34.92 -17.64 -25.40
C PHE A 134 35.39 -17.22 -26.78
N PHE A 135 34.61 -17.61 -27.78
CA PHE A 135 34.87 -17.26 -29.16
C PHE A 135 34.19 -15.92 -29.48
N ILE A 136 34.89 -15.08 -30.23
CA ILE A 136 34.38 -13.77 -30.67
C ILE A 136 34.27 -13.84 -32.19
N SER A 137 33.09 -13.54 -32.72
CA SER A 137 32.85 -13.48 -34.16
C SER A 137 32.24 -12.13 -34.56
N GLU A 138 32.77 -11.57 -35.63
CA GLU A 138 32.22 -10.42 -36.37
C GLU A 138 31.75 -10.85 -37.77
N ASP A 139 31.74 -12.16 -38.04
CA ASP A 139 31.30 -12.71 -39.32
C ASP A 139 29.78 -12.64 -39.45
N SER A 140 29.33 -11.90 -40.47
CA SER A 140 27.93 -11.68 -40.77
C SER A 140 27.14 -12.97 -41.04
N GLU A 141 27.76 -14.01 -41.60
CA GLU A 141 27.09 -15.28 -41.87
C GLU A 141 26.83 -16.06 -40.58
N VAL A 142 27.85 -16.12 -39.71
CA VAL A 142 27.74 -16.74 -38.39
C VAL A 142 26.71 -15.99 -37.54
N ILE A 143 26.74 -14.66 -37.52
CA ILE A 143 25.76 -13.84 -36.79
C ILE A 143 24.32 -14.14 -37.26
N LYS A 144 24.09 -14.17 -38.58
CA LYS A 144 22.77 -14.49 -39.15
C LYS A 144 22.31 -15.91 -38.81
N SER A 145 23.22 -16.86 -38.66
CA SER A 145 22.87 -18.23 -38.27
C SER A 145 22.28 -18.33 -36.86
N TYR A 146 22.65 -17.40 -35.97
CA TYR A 146 22.16 -17.30 -34.60
C TYR A 146 20.95 -16.36 -34.42
N ALA A 147 20.58 -15.61 -35.46
CA ALA A 147 19.36 -14.81 -35.43
C ALA A 147 18.12 -15.73 -35.38
N SER A 148 17.21 -15.48 -34.43
CA SER A 148 15.98 -16.27 -34.30
C SER A 148 15.14 -16.18 -35.58
N LYS A 149 14.81 -17.33 -36.18
CA LYS A 149 13.96 -17.40 -37.39
C LYS A 149 12.47 -17.16 -37.11
N ALA A 150 12.05 -17.07 -35.85
CA ALA A 150 10.66 -16.85 -35.47
C ALA A 150 10.33 -15.35 -35.44
N LYS A 151 9.23 -14.97 -36.12
CA LYS A 151 8.71 -13.59 -36.10
C LYS A 151 8.40 -13.16 -34.66
N HIS A 152 8.87 -11.98 -34.30
CA HIS A 152 8.68 -11.40 -32.98
C HIS A 152 7.21 -11.16 -32.68
N LYS A 153 6.83 -11.34 -31.41
CA LYS A 153 5.60 -10.74 -30.91
C LYS A 153 5.86 -9.26 -30.74
N GLU A 154 5.04 -8.43 -31.37
CA GLU A 154 5.12 -6.99 -31.23
C GLU A 154 4.96 -6.60 -29.75
N PRO A 155 5.71 -5.58 -29.28
CA PRO A 155 5.56 -5.09 -27.93
C PRO A 155 4.11 -4.62 -27.71
N ILE A 156 3.53 -4.99 -26.58
CA ILE A 156 2.17 -4.59 -26.24
C ILE A 156 2.24 -3.33 -25.38
N THR A 157 1.56 -2.28 -25.82
CA THR A 157 1.30 -1.11 -24.97
C THR A 157 0.13 -1.44 -24.06
N LYS A 158 0.31 -1.29 -22.75
CA LYS A 158 -0.74 -1.50 -21.76
C LYS A 158 -0.88 -0.27 -20.87
N LYS A 159 -2.12 0.20 -20.72
CA LYS A 159 -2.49 1.19 -19.71
C LYS A 159 -2.37 0.57 -18.32
N VAL A 160 -1.67 1.26 -17.44
CA VAL A 160 -1.46 0.89 -16.05
C VAL A 160 -1.65 2.09 -15.15
N PHE A 161 -1.81 1.85 -13.86
CA PHE A 161 -2.05 2.88 -12.85
C PHE A 161 -0.89 2.89 -11.88
N SER A 162 -0.23 4.03 -11.72
CA SER A 162 0.89 4.17 -10.81
C SER A 162 0.44 4.80 -9.50
N SER A 163 0.84 4.21 -8.38
CA SER A 163 0.66 4.80 -7.05
C SER A 163 1.54 6.05 -6.91
N LEU A 164 0.95 7.18 -6.48
CA LEU A 164 1.70 8.41 -6.19
C LEU A 164 2.50 8.33 -4.88
N LEU A 165 2.30 7.28 -4.08
CA LEU A 165 3.02 7.07 -2.83
C LEU A 165 4.27 6.21 -3.02
N SER A 166 4.10 5.06 -3.67
CA SER A 166 5.15 4.04 -3.76
C SER A 166 5.77 3.92 -5.15
N GLY A 167 5.18 4.54 -6.17
CA GLY A 167 5.58 4.34 -7.57
C GLY A 167 5.26 2.94 -8.11
N LYS A 168 4.59 2.07 -7.34
CA LYS A 168 4.16 0.76 -7.80
C LYS A 168 3.15 0.89 -8.93
N LEU A 169 3.29 0.04 -9.95
CA LEU A 169 2.38 -0.04 -11.09
C LEU A 169 1.36 -1.16 -10.88
N PHE A 170 0.10 -0.85 -11.18
CA PHE A 170 -1.04 -1.74 -11.04
C PHE A 170 -1.77 -1.87 -12.37
N GLY A 171 -2.33 -3.05 -12.63
CA GLY A 171 -3.09 -3.30 -13.86
C GLY A 171 -4.50 -2.71 -13.87
N SER A 172 -4.98 -2.16 -12.75
CA SER A 172 -6.32 -1.59 -12.60
C SER A 172 -6.33 -0.50 -11.52
N LYS A 173 -7.27 0.44 -11.61
CA LYS A 173 -7.45 1.52 -10.64
C LYS A 173 -7.87 0.98 -9.27
N GLU A 174 -8.73 -0.03 -9.27
CA GLU A 174 -9.27 -0.69 -8.07
C GLU A 174 -8.15 -1.32 -7.24
N ALA A 175 -7.15 -1.91 -7.91
CA ALA A 175 -6.00 -2.49 -7.23
C ALA A 175 -5.14 -1.44 -6.53
N VAL A 176 -4.97 -0.25 -7.13
CA VAL A 176 -4.26 0.86 -6.47
C VAL A 176 -5.04 1.34 -5.25
N ILE A 177 -6.36 1.52 -5.41
CA ILE A 177 -7.23 2.00 -4.32
C ILE A 177 -7.20 1.01 -3.15
N ARG A 178 -7.24 -0.30 -3.41
CA ARG A 178 -7.17 -1.32 -2.36
C ARG A 178 -5.83 -1.29 -1.64
N ASP A 179 -4.71 -1.27 -2.37
CA ASP A 179 -3.36 -1.14 -1.76
C ASP A 179 -3.28 0.14 -0.93
N PHE A 180 -3.89 1.23 -1.40
CA PHE A 180 -3.93 2.51 -0.71
C PHE A 180 -4.71 2.44 0.61
N LYS A 181 -5.90 1.82 0.60
CA LYS A 181 -6.75 1.62 1.79
C LYS A 181 -6.08 0.76 2.86
N GLU A 182 -5.39 -0.30 2.45
CA GLU A 182 -4.81 -1.29 3.37
C GLU A 182 -3.49 -0.84 4.02
N ASN A 183 -2.67 -0.06 3.31
CA ASN A 183 -1.27 0.15 3.72
C ASN A 183 -0.93 1.55 4.23
N TYR A 184 -1.79 2.55 4.00
CA TYR A 184 -1.41 3.95 4.24
C TYR A 184 -2.29 4.69 5.23
N PHE A 185 -3.28 4.01 5.81
CA PHE A 185 -4.12 4.55 6.87
C PHE A 185 -3.87 3.81 8.17
N ARG A 186 -3.90 4.56 9.27
CA ARG A 186 -3.93 4.00 10.62
C ARG A 186 -5.30 4.27 11.22
N GLN A 187 -5.97 3.23 11.70
CA GLN A 187 -7.21 3.39 12.47
C GLN A 187 -6.93 4.05 13.82
N LEU A 188 -7.84 4.93 14.23
CA LEU A 188 -7.81 5.62 15.52
C LEU A 188 -9.21 5.54 16.15
N SER A 189 -9.26 5.51 17.48
CA SER A 189 -10.47 5.83 18.23
C SER A 189 -10.67 7.35 18.34
N LEU A 190 -11.90 7.78 18.61
CA LEU A 190 -12.23 9.18 18.83
C LEU A 190 -11.52 9.77 20.06
N LEU A 191 -11.25 8.92 21.06
CA LEU A 191 -10.41 9.26 22.20
C LEU A 191 -8.96 9.56 21.78
N GLU A 192 -8.38 8.74 20.91
CA GLU A 192 -7.04 9.00 20.38
C GLU A 192 -7.02 10.29 19.55
N VAL A 193 -8.06 10.56 18.76
CA VAL A 193 -8.19 11.78 17.95
C VAL A 193 -8.12 13.03 18.82
N GLN A 194 -8.83 13.08 19.95
CA GLN A 194 -8.77 14.22 20.87
C GLN A 194 -7.37 14.47 21.45
N ASN A 195 -6.62 13.40 21.69
CA ASN A 195 -5.30 13.48 22.29
C ASN A 195 -4.19 13.78 21.27
N GLN A 196 -4.51 13.91 19.97
CA GLN A 196 -3.54 14.22 18.92
C GLN A 196 -3.34 15.73 18.72
N ASN A 197 -2.18 16.23 19.11
CA ASN A 197 -1.78 17.63 18.86
C ASN A 197 -0.94 17.82 17.59
N LYS A 198 -0.48 16.72 16.97
CA LYS A 198 0.47 16.75 15.84
C LYS A 198 -0.19 16.67 14.47
N PHE A 199 -1.47 16.31 14.43
CA PHE A 199 -2.22 16.02 13.22
C PHE A 199 -3.41 16.97 13.12
N GLN A 200 -3.77 17.35 11.90
CA GLN A 200 -4.95 18.14 11.64
C GLN A 200 -6.17 17.22 11.53
N ILE A 201 -7.31 17.70 12.00
CA ILE A 201 -8.59 17.01 11.83
C ILE A 201 -9.27 17.64 10.62
N GLU A 202 -9.78 16.82 9.71
CA GLU A 202 -10.53 17.29 8.54
C GLU A 202 -11.74 18.12 8.99
N GLU A 203 -12.05 19.19 8.25
CA GLU A 203 -12.98 20.24 8.68
C GLU A 203 -14.40 19.73 9.02
N HIS A 204 -14.96 18.85 8.19
CA HIS A 204 -16.29 18.27 8.46
C HIS A 204 -16.27 17.39 9.69
N PHE A 205 -15.20 16.60 9.86
CA PHE A 205 -15.03 15.76 11.03
C PHE A 205 -14.85 16.59 12.31
N LEU A 206 -14.06 17.66 12.26
CA LEU A 206 -13.87 18.60 13.37
C LEU A 206 -15.20 19.26 13.75
N ALA A 207 -15.96 19.73 12.77
CA ALA A 207 -17.28 20.32 13.00
C ALA A 207 -18.25 19.32 13.63
N PHE A 208 -18.19 18.04 13.23
CA PHE A 208 -18.95 16.98 13.87
C PHE A 208 -18.56 16.82 15.35
N ILE A 209 -17.27 16.72 15.65
CA ILE A 209 -16.75 16.57 17.02
C ILE A 209 -17.21 17.73 17.90
N GLN A 210 -17.03 18.98 17.43
CA GLN A 210 -17.45 20.19 18.15
C GLN A 210 -18.97 20.23 18.37
N LYS A 211 -19.76 19.76 17.40
CA LYS A 211 -21.22 19.67 17.54
C LYS A 211 -21.65 18.64 18.58
N GLN A 212 -20.89 17.56 18.79
CA GLN A 212 -21.24 16.50 19.75
C GLN A 212 -20.69 16.75 21.16
N LEU A 213 -19.58 17.46 21.28
CA LEU A 213 -18.94 17.78 22.56
C LEU A 213 -19.42 19.11 23.10
N ASN A 214 -20.63 19.11 23.65
CA ASN A 214 -21.14 20.22 24.44
C ASN A 214 -21.82 19.70 25.71
N GLU A 215 -21.93 20.58 26.70
CA GLU A 215 -22.46 20.25 28.03
C GLU A 215 -23.88 19.68 27.95
N GLU A 216 -24.73 20.21 27.08
CA GLU A 216 -26.11 19.74 26.92
C GLU A 216 -26.17 18.26 26.51
N LYS A 217 -25.34 17.84 25.55
CA LYS A 217 -25.32 16.46 25.07
C LYS A 217 -24.66 15.50 26.03
N VAL A 218 -23.59 15.93 26.70
CA VAL A 218 -22.92 15.15 27.75
C VAL A 218 -23.88 14.96 28.93
N GLY A 219 -24.58 16.02 29.36
CA GLY A 219 -25.60 15.97 30.39
C GLY A 219 -26.73 15.01 30.01
N SER A 220 -27.28 15.13 28.80
CA SER A 220 -28.32 14.22 28.31
C SER A 220 -27.85 12.76 28.26
N PHE A 221 -26.57 12.51 28.00
CA PHE A 221 -26.00 11.17 28.05
C PHE A 221 -25.98 10.61 29.47
N VAL A 222 -25.55 11.39 30.45
CA VAL A 222 -25.56 10.99 31.88
C VAL A 222 -26.99 10.74 32.36
N GLU A 223 -27.92 11.64 32.05
CA GLU A 223 -29.34 11.49 32.38
C GLU A 223 -29.93 10.20 31.80
N SER A 224 -29.58 9.89 30.55
CA SER A 224 -30.08 8.67 29.89
C SER A 224 -29.46 7.41 30.48
N LEU A 225 -28.20 7.46 30.95
CA LEU A 225 -27.58 6.34 31.66
C LEU A 225 -28.15 6.14 33.06
N ALA A 226 -28.58 7.21 33.74
CA ALA A 226 -29.15 7.14 35.08
C ALA A 226 -30.46 6.33 35.15
N GLU A 227 -31.13 6.12 34.00
CA GLU A 227 -32.30 5.25 33.89
C GLU A 227 -31.97 3.75 33.96
N HIS A 228 -30.68 3.40 34.01
CA HIS A 228 -30.19 2.04 34.03
C HIS A 228 -29.29 1.81 35.26
N GLU A 229 -29.80 1.07 36.27
CA GLU A 229 -29.12 0.82 37.55
C GLU A 229 -27.69 0.26 37.41
N GLU A 230 -27.42 -0.47 36.33
CA GLU A 230 -26.10 -1.04 36.07
C GLU A 230 -25.00 0.00 35.80
N PHE A 231 -25.34 1.25 35.51
CA PHE A 231 -24.37 2.34 35.35
C PHE A 231 -24.22 3.24 36.57
N SER A 232 -25.05 3.08 37.60
CA SER A 232 -25.03 3.91 38.81
C SER A 232 -23.62 4.06 39.42
N PRO A 233 -22.81 2.99 39.58
CA PRO A 233 -21.46 3.11 40.15
C PRO A 233 -20.50 3.99 39.33
N TYR A 234 -20.69 4.06 38.02
CA TYR A 234 -19.85 4.90 37.15
C TYR A 234 -20.32 6.34 37.15
N ILE A 235 -21.64 6.57 37.19
CA ILE A 235 -22.23 7.91 37.25
C ILE A 235 -21.86 8.61 38.54
N GLU A 236 -21.97 7.92 39.69
CA GLU A 236 -21.57 8.47 41.00
C GLU A 236 -20.12 8.96 40.95
N LYS A 237 -19.21 8.14 40.40
CA LYS A 237 -17.80 8.48 40.25
C LYS A 237 -17.53 9.67 39.32
N TRP A 238 -18.41 9.97 38.36
CA TRP A 238 -18.26 11.11 37.47
C TRP A 238 -18.82 12.41 38.04
N LEU A 239 -19.70 12.32 39.04
CA LEU A 239 -20.34 13.45 39.70
C LEU A 239 -19.62 13.87 40.98
N GLU A 240 -18.79 13.00 41.55
CA GLU A 240 -17.81 13.31 42.62
C GLU A 240 -16.63 14.15 42.12
#